data_AF-A0A831S5P5-F1
#
_entry.id   AF-A0A831S5P5-F1
#
_cell.length_a   1.000
_cell.length_b   1.000
_cell.length_c   1.000
_cell.angle_alpha   90.00
_cell.angle_beta   90.00
_cell.angle_gamma   90.00
#
_symmetry.space_group_name_H-M   'P 1'
#
loop_
_entity.id
_entity.type
_entity.pdbx_description
1 polymer ?
#
loop_
_entity_poly.entity_id
_entity_poly.type
_entity_poly.pdbx_seq_one_letter_code
_entity_poly.pdbx_strand_id
1 'polypeptide(L)'
;MSNSIFIYIAFLLLFITLVLWVLLLRAKIQVLQERKGSVSKSKYHQELGEKKEAGKKKILELLKEKEEITNDDAQKLLGVSDATATRYLDELEKEGRVEAFGESARETKYRLT
;
A
#
# COMPACT_ATOMS: atom_id res chain seq x y z
N MET A 1 1.72 11.74 -66.90
CA MET A 1 1.93 11.21 -65.53
C MET A 1 1.32 9.83 -65.47
N SER A 2 2.08 8.82 -65.04
CA SER A 2 1.60 7.43 -65.00
C SER A 2 0.66 7.20 -63.81
N ASN A 3 -0.44 6.46 -64.03
CA ASN A 3 -1.42 6.09 -62.99
C ASN A 3 -0.77 5.39 -61.78
N SER A 4 0.38 4.76 -61.99
CA SER A 4 1.19 4.12 -60.95
C SER A 4 1.63 5.08 -59.85
N ILE A 5 1.97 6.35 -60.19
CA ILE A 5 2.42 7.35 -59.19
C ILE A 5 1.30 7.67 -58.20
N PHE A 6 0.07 7.82 -58.68
CA PHE A 6 -1.10 8.10 -57.84
C PHE A 6 -1.39 6.95 -56.87
N ILE A 7 -1.22 5.70 -57.31
CA ILE A 7 -1.40 4.50 -56.48
C ILE A 7 -0.40 4.49 -55.31
N TYR A 8 0.89 4.78 -55.57
CA TYR A 8 1.89 4.85 -54.51
C TYR A 8 1.63 5.97 -53.50
N ILE A 9 1.17 7.14 -53.96
CA ILE A 9 0.80 8.25 -53.07
C ILE A 9 -0.38 7.85 -52.17
N ALA A 10 -1.38 7.16 -52.72
CA ALA A 10 -2.52 6.68 -51.93
C ALA A 10 -2.09 5.69 -50.84
N PHE A 11 -1.20 4.73 -51.16
CA PHE A 11 -0.65 3.81 -50.17
C PHE A 11 0.21 4.50 -49.11
N LEU A 12 1.00 5.51 -49.49
CA LEU A 12 1.82 6.29 -48.56
C LEU A 12 0.93 7.01 -47.52
N LEU A 13 -0.16 7.64 -47.97
CA LEU A 13 -1.10 8.32 -47.08
C LEU A 13 -1.83 7.34 -46.14
N LEU A 14 -2.21 6.17 -46.64
CA LEU A 14 -2.84 5.12 -45.83
C LEU A 14 -1.86 4.57 -44.77
N PHE A 15 -0.59 4.42 -45.13
CA PHE A 15 0.44 4.01 -44.18
C PHE A 15 0.69 5.07 -43.10
N ILE A 16 0.78 6.35 -43.47
CA ILE A 16 0.96 7.46 -42.51
C ILE A 16 -0.21 7.50 -41.52
N THR A 17 -1.45 7.40 -42.01
CA THR A 17 -2.63 7.43 -41.14
C THR A 17 -2.69 6.22 -40.20
N LEU A 18 -2.33 5.03 -40.67
CA LEU A 18 -2.21 3.83 -39.84
C LEU A 18 -1.17 4.03 -38.72
N VAL A 19 0.01 4.54 -39.07
CA VAL A 19 1.10 4.79 -38.10
C VAL A 19 0.66 5.82 -37.05
N LEU A 20 0.05 6.92 -37.46
CA LEU A 20 -0.47 7.94 -36.54
C LEU A 20 -1.53 7.37 -35.59
N TRP A 21 -2.45 6.55 -36.09
CA TRP A 21 -3.48 5.89 -35.27
C TRP A 21 -2.87 4.95 -34.23
N VAL A 22 -1.86 4.16 -34.61
CA VAL A 22 -1.12 3.27 -33.70
C VAL A 22 -0.38 4.05 -32.61
N LEU A 23 0.25 5.18 -32.94
CA LEU A 23 0.92 6.04 -31.95
C LEU A 23 -0.08 6.62 -30.93
N LEU A 24 -1.26 7.07 -31.39
CA LEU A 24 -2.32 7.56 -30.49
C LEU A 24 -2.90 6.46 -29.61
N LEU A 25 -3.04 5.24 -30.13
CA LEU A 25 -3.51 4.09 -29.35
C LEU A 25 -2.51 3.73 -28.24
N ARG A 26 -1.21 3.68 -28.57
CA ARG A 26 -0.15 3.41 -27.58
C ARG A 26 -0.13 4.44 -26.45
N ALA A 27 -0.25 5.73 -26.79
CA ALA A 27 -0.31 6.80 -25.79
C ALA A 27 -1.52 6.67 -24.84
N LYS A 28 -2.71 6.35 -25.37
CA LYS A 28 -3.90 6.10 -24.55
C LYS A 28 -3.73 4.89 -23.62
N ILE A 29 -3.11 3.81 -24.10
CA ILE A 29 -2.85 2.59 -23.31
C ILE A 29 -1.88 2.89 -22.16
N GLN A 30 -0.82 3.65 -22.41
CA GLN A 30 0.17 4.02 -21.39
C GLN A 30 -0.47 4.78 -20.21
N VAL A 31 -1.31 5.78 -20.50
CA VAL A 31 -2.01 6.56 -19.46
C VAL A 31 -2.96 5.69 -18.63
N LEU A 32 -3.64 4.71 -19.24
CA LEU A 32 -4.53 3.81 -18.52
C LEU A 32 -3.79 2.83 -17.61
N GLN A 33 -2.61 2.36 -18.02
CA GLN A 33 -1.76 1.50 -17.20
C GLN A 33 -1.23 2.25 -15.98
N GLU A 34 -0.76 3.49 -16.16
CA GLU A 34 -0.29 4.33 -15.05
C GLU A 34 -1.42 4.68 -14.07
N ARG A 35 -2.62 4.99 -14.57
CA ARG A 35 -3.82 5.23 -13.72
C ARG A 35 -4.24 3.99 -12.93
N LYS A 36 -4.25 2.80 -13.56
CA LYS A 36 -4.59 1.56 -12.84
C LYS A 36 -3.52 1.21 -11.79
N GLY A 37 -2.24 1.38 -12.12
CA GLY A 37 -1.14 1.14 -11.19
C GLY A 37 -1.17 2.08 -9.98
N SER A 38 -1.38 3.38 -10.19
CA SER A 38 -1.45 4.36 -9.10
C SER A 38 -2.67 4.16 -8.20
N VAL A 39 -3.84 3.86 -8.78
CA VAL A 39 -5.06 3.55 -8.01
C VAL A 39 -4.91 2.25 -7.22
N SER A 40 -4.35 1.19 -7.82
CA SER A 40 -4.12 -0.07 -7.11
C SER A 40 -3.13 0.10 -5.96
N LYS A 41 -2.05 0.86 -6.17
CA LYS A 41 -1.07 1.18 -5.15
C LYS A 41 -1.69 2.02 -4.02
N SER A 42 -2.50 3.01 -4.35
CA SER A 42 -3.24 3.84 -3.38
C SER A 42 -4.18 3.01 -2.52
N LYS A 43 -5.00 2.13 -3.12
CA LYS A 43 -5.91 1.24 -2.38
C LYS A 43 -5.15 0.29 -1.45
N TYR A 44 -4.05 -0.29 -1.93
CA TYR A 44 -3.21 -1.17 -1.12
C TYR A 44 -2.63 -0.45 0.11
N HIS A 45 -2.10 0.76 -0.05
CA HIS A 45 -1.58 1.56 1.07
C HIS A 45 -2.67 1.96 2.06
N GLN A 46 -3.87 2.27 1.57
CA GLN A 46 -5.00 2.61 2.42
C GLN A 46 -5.44 1.41 3.27
N GLU A 47 -5.62 0.24 2.66
CA GLU A 47 -6.03 -0.98 3.37
C GLU A 47 -4.99 -1.40 4.44
N LEU A 48 -3.70 -1.23 4.14
CA LEU A 48 -2.62 -1.48 5.09
C LEU A 48 -2.65 -0.53 6.29
N GLY A 49 -2.95 0.75 6.05
CA GLY A 49 -3.14 1.74 7.11
C GLY A 49 -4.31 1.38 8.01
N GLU A 50 -5.46 1.04 7.42
CA GLU A 50 -6.68 0.68 8.16
C GLU A 50 -6.49 -0.57 9.03
N LYS A 51 -5.87 -1.63 8.52
CA LYS A 51 -5.57 -2.84 9.30
C LYS A 51 -4.66 -2.56 10.49
N LYS A 52 -3.69 -1.69 10.29
CA LYS A 52 -2.74 -1.27 11.32
C LYS A 52 -3.40 -0.43 12.41
N GLU A 53 -4.20 0.56 12.04
CA GLU A 53 -4.98 1.36 13.00
C GLU A 53 -5.97 0.50 13.78
N ALA A 54 -6.64 -0.45 13.12
CA ALA A 54 -7.51 -1.42 13.78
C ALA A 54 -6.74 -2.31 14.78
N GLY A 55 -5.53 -2.75 14.42
CA GLY A 55 -4.65 -3.51 15.31
C GLY A 55 -4.26 -2.73 16.55
N LYS A 56 -3.80 -1.48 16.38
CA LYS A 56 -3.49 -0.57 17.49
C LYS A 56 -4.69 -0.33 18.40
N LYS A 57 -5.89 -0.14 17.84
CA LYS A 57 -7.12 0.03 18.62
C LYS A 57 -7.42 -1.18 19.49
N LYS A 58 -7.32 -2.39 18.95
CA LYS A 58 -7.53 -3.64 19.70
C LYS A 58 -6.53 -3.80 20.84
N ILE A 59 -5.26 -3.46 20.62
CA ILE A 59 -4.23 -3.47 21.67
C ILE A 59 -4.63 -2.56 22.83
N LEU A 60 -5.12 -1.35 22.53
CA LEU A 60 -5.56 -0.40 23.56
C LEU A 60 -6.84 -0.85 24.27
N GLU A 61 -7.75 -1.52 23.59
CA GLU A 61 -8.92 -2.14 24.21
C GLU A 61 -8.48 -3.25 25.18
N LEU A 62 -7.53 -4.11 24.78
CA LEU A 62 -6.97 -5.12 25.66
C LEU A 62 -6.27 -4.50 26.88
N LEU A 63 -5.55 -3.40 26.70
CA LEU A 63 -4.90 -2.64 27.76
C LEU A 63 -5.86 -1.90 28.70
N LYS A 64 -7.13 -1.75 28.32
CA LYS A 64 -8.17 -1.26 29.24
C LYS A 64 -8.73 -2.38 30.10
N GLU A 65 -8.72 -3.61 29.58
CA GLU A 65 -9.16 -4.81 30.30
C GLU A 65 -8.04 -5.40 31.18
N LYS A 66 -6.79 -5.30 30.72
CA LYS A 66 -5.57 -5.73 31.40
C LYS A 66 -4.69 -4.52 31.67
N GLU A 67 -4.27 -4.32 32.91
CA GLU A 67 -3.40 -3.19 33.28
C GLU A 67 -2.05 -3.16 32.53
N GLU A 68 -1.56 -4.33 32.12
CA GLU A 68 -0.30 -4.50 31.40
C GLU A 68 -0.37 -5.67 30.40
N ILE A 69 0.35 -5.55 29.28
CA ILE A 69 0.48 -6.60 28.25
C ILE A 69 1.92 -6.76 27.77
N THR A 70 2.23 -7.92 27.19
CA THR A 70 3.50 -8.20 26.52
C THR A 70 3.37 -8.16 25.00
N ASN A 71 4.50 -8.20 24.27
CA ASN A 71 4.49 -8.38 22.82
C ASN A 71 3.75 -9.66 22.40
N ASP A 72 3.93 -10.75 23.14
CA ASP A 72 3.27 -12.03 22.90
C ASP A 72 1.74 -11.94 23.02
N ASP A 73 1.23 -11.13 23.96
CA ASP A 73 -0.21 -10.88 24.07
C ASP A 73 -0.75 -10.14 22.85
N ALA A 74 -0.04 -9.12 22.37
CA ALA A 74 -0.40 -8.40 21.15
C ALA A 74 -0.32 -9.31 19.91
N GLN A 75 0.70 -10.17 19.84
CA GLN A 75 0.86 -11.17 18.78
C GLN A 75 -0.34 -12.13 18.74
N LYS A 76 -0.71 -12.70 19.89
CA LYS A 76 -1.86 -13.62 20.02
C LYS A 76 -3.19 -12.93 19.73
N LEU A 77 -3.37 -11.70 20.20
CA LEU A 77 -4.59 -10.91 19.98
C LEU A 77 -4.83 -10.63 18.48
N LEU A 78 -3.76 -10.29 17.76
CA LEU A 78 -3.86 -9.83 16.37
C LEU A 78 -3.61 -10.94 15.35
N GLY A 79 -3.05 -12.09 15.75
CA GLY A 79 -2.68 -13.18 14.86
C GLY A 79 -1.57 -12.79 13.86
N VAL A 80 -0.67 -11.89 14.27
CA VAL A 80 0.42 -11.35 13.44
C VAL A 80 1.77 -11.94 13.84
N SER A 81 2.83 -11.61 13.11
CA SER A 81 4.19 -11.96 13.53
C SER A 81 4.65 -11.09 14.70
N ASP A 82 5.58 -11.62 15.49
CA ASP A 82 6.28 -10.93 16.58
C ASP A 82 6.72 -9.50 16.17
N ALA A 83 7.49 -9.38 15.08
CA ALA A 83 7.94 -8.08 14.56
C ALA A 83 6.80 -7.12 14.17
N THR A 84 5.64 -7.65 13.74
CA THR A 84 4.48 -6.79 13.42
C THR A 84 3.81 -6.28 14.68
N ALA A 85 3.70 -7.11 15.72
CA ALA A 85 3.18 -6.71 17.02
C ALA A 85 4.09 -5.65 17.68
N THR A 86 5.42 -5.87 17.66
CA THR A 86 6.40 -4.90 18.17
C THR A 86 6.24 -3.56 17.46
N ARG A 87 6.13 -3.56 16.13
CA ARG A 87 5.94 -2.31 15.37
C ARG A 87 4.68 -1.54 15.78
N TYR A 88 3.58 -2.23 16.08
CA TYR A 88 2.34 -1.56 16.50
C TYR A 88 2.47 -1.00 17.92
N LEU A 89 3.14 -1.71 18.83
CA LEU A 89 3.41 -1.26 20.19
C LEU A 89 4.38 -0.07 20.20
N ASP A 90 5.49 -0.13 19.45
CA ASP A 90 6.46 0.97 19.29
C ASP A 90 5.79 2.25 18.76
N GLU A 91 4.81 2.12 17.88
CA GLU A 91 4.07 3.27 17.38
C GLU A 91 3.10 3.84 18.39
N LEU A 92 2.40 2.98 19.15
CA LEU A 92 1.57 3.44 20.25
C LEU A 92 2.40 4.15 21.32
N GLU A 93 3.62 3.69 21.57
CA GLU A 93 4.58 4.33 22.48
C GLU A 93 5.03 5.69 21.93
N LYS A 94 5.42 5.76 20.65
CA LYS A 94 5.76 7.03 19.97
C LYS A 94 4.60 8.03 19.94
N GLU A 95 3.36 7.53 19.85
CA GLU A 95 2.14 8.33 19.94
C GLU A 95 1.81 8.78 21.38
N GLY A 96 2.55 8.28 22.39
CA GLY A 96 2.32 8.59 23.80
C GLY A 96 1.04 7.97 24.37
N ARG A 97 0.57 6.86 23.78
CA ARG A 97 -0.66 6.17 24.21
C ARG A 97 -0.38 5.02 25.16
N VAL A 98 0.83 4.48 25.10
CA VAL A 98 1.33 3.43 25.99
C VAL A 98 2.75 3.76 26.43
N GLU A 99 3.17 3.21 27.56
CA GLU A 99 4.52 3.30 28.08
C GLU A 99 5.12 1.89 28.16
N ALA A 100 6.34 1.72 27.62
CA ALA A 100 7.10 0.48 27.75
C ALA A 100 7.91 0.49 29.05
N PHE A 101 7.91 -0.63 29.79
CA PHE A 101 8.67 -0.80 31.02
C PHE A 101 9.18 -2.24 31.18
N GLY A 102 10.33 -2.40 31.83
CA GLY A 102 11.00 -3.69 32.03
C GLY A 102 12.51 -3.55 31.94
N GLU A 103 13.25 -4.47 32.58
CA GLU A 103 14.72 -4.41 32.64
C GLU A 103 15.40 -4.92 31.36
N SER A 104 14.70 -5.72 30.56
CA SER A 104 15.23 -6.32 29.34
C SER A 104 14.21 -6.33 28.20
N ALA A 105 14.71 -6.39 26.97
CA ALA A 105 13.87 -6.44 25.76
C ALA A 105 12.90 -7.64 25.73
N ARG A 106 13.24 -8.74 26.41
CA ARG A 106 12.39 -9.94 26.51
C ARG A 106 11.32 -9.84 27.59
N GLU A 107 11.50 -8.95 28.56
CA GLU A 107 10.58 -8.71 29.67
C GLU A 107 9.84 -7.37 29.51
N THR A 108 9.97 -6.74 28.35
CA THR A 108 9.32 -5.46 28.07
C THR A 108 7.81 -5.66 28.07
N LYS A 109 7.15 -4.95 28.99
CA LYS A 109 5.71 -4.85 29.13
C LYS A 109 5.26 -3.46 28.74
N TYR A 110 4.00 -3.35 28.38
CA TYR A 110 3.34 -2.11 27.99
C TYR A 110 2.13 -1.86 28.87
N ARG A 111 1.91 -0.60 29.24
CA ARG A 111 0.72 -0.12 29.97
C ARG A 111 0.19 1.16 29.35
N LEU A 112 -1.05 1.54 29.66
CA LEU A 112 -1.58 2.85 29.26
C LEU A 112 -0.82 3.98 29.98
N THR A 113 -0.55 5.06 29.25
CA THR A 113 -0.01 6.32 29.79
C THR A 113 -1.09 7.15 30.47
#